data_AF-A0A4Y8Q843-F1
#
_entry.id   AF-A0A4Y8Q843-F1
#
_cell.length_a   1.000
_cell.length_b   1.000
_cell.length_c   1.000
_cell.angle_alpha   90.00
_cell.angle_beta   90.00
_cell.angle_gamma   90.00
#
_symmetry.space_group_name_H-M   'P 1'
#
loop_
_entity.id
_entity.type
_entity.pdbx_description
1 polymer ?
#
loop_
_entity_poly.entity_id
_entity_poly.type
_entity_poly.pdbx_seq_one_letter_code
_entity_poly.pdbx_strand_id
1 'polypeptide(L)'
;MKDKVKGLIVGLTIGSLLSGSAVFAAGTQIEVAFRNLKFMFDGVEKTPQEGKGFIYEGSTYVPLRFVSESLGKEVQWDEASNTIWIGKAPHTVVATFKGGQVTQQQFDTFLAVNTFFQPSYGSQQTNQQYLEEMVKQLVSGLILNSRVSEQDRAADKARAVKQVTDWNNQYGEQFTSSMSANKITQQDVIDFLASSYSAQRALGATLTDERLKEQYDTHLKSNPNYYTSASVRHILIGLTDSSGKALRTKEEALARAEDVESKLMWGGDFAKLAAEYSDDPGSKDNGGLYETTPVTQWVEPFGEAAATQKIGEVGKPVETMYGYHIIKVESRAVRTFEEVKPELQNELMAEVTQKFTSEELPGLIESIHVQP
;
A
#
# COMPACT_ATOMS: atom_id res chain seq x y z
N MET A 1 -13.46 74.60 70.71
CA MET A 1 -12.04 75.02 70.75
C MET A 1 -11.23 73.73 70.92
N LYS A 2 -10.49 73.30 69.88
CA LYS A 2 -9.00 73.35 69.81
C LYS A 2 -8.37 72.44 70.89
N ASP A 3 -7.60 71.37 70.63
CA ASP A 3 -6.46 71.16 69.69
C ASP A 3 -6.25 69.64 69.45
N LYS A 4 -5.98 69.10 68.23
CA LYS A 4 -4.68 68.85 67.54
C LYS A 4 -3.60 68.21 68.46
N VAL A 5 -2.91 67.09 68.15
CA VAL A 5 -1.91 66.88 67.07
C VAL A 5 -1.46 65.39 67.00
N LYS A 6 -1.38 64.87 65.75
CA LYS A 6 -0.45 63.93 65.06
C LYS A 6 0.59 63.05 65.81
N GLY A 7 0.61 61.76 65.39
CA GLY A 7 1.77 60.93 64.93
C GLY A 7 2.74 60.37 65.98
N LEU A 8 3.51 59.28 65.80
CA LEU A 8 3.65 58.18 64.82
C LEU A 8 4.86 57.31 65.33
N ILE A 9 4.82 55.98 65.11
CA ILE A 9 5.95 55.02 64.90
C ILE A 9 6.66 54.27 66.08
N VAL A 10 6.46 52.93 66.04
CA VAL A 10 7.42 51.79 66.09
C VAL A 10 7.90 51.17 67.41
N GLY A 11 7.77 49.82 67.47
CA GLY A 11 8.51 48.92 68.36
C GLY A 11 8.11 47.43 68.24
N LEU A 12 8.83 46.67 67.41
CA LEU A 12 8.84 45.22 67.11
C LEU A 12 8.69 44.24 68.31
N THR A 13 7.74 43.29 68.27
CA THR A 13 7.79 41.80 68.04
C THR A 13 8.61 40.90 69.00
N ILE A 14 8.00 39.76 69.43
CA ILE A 14 8.45 38.33 69.43
C ILE A 14 7.42 37.52 70.26
N GLY A 15 6.54 36.69 69.67
CA GLY A 15 6.64 35.21 69.51
C GLY A 15 5.83 34.49 70.63
N SER A 16 5.07 33.40 70.51
CA SER A 16 4.63 32.44 69.47
C SER A 16 3.74 31.37 70.18
N LEU A 17 2.86 30.66 69.44
CA LEU A 17 2.14 29.36 69.69
C LEU A 17 0.60 29.47 69.57
N LEU A 18 0.01 29.17 68.38
CA LEU A 18 -0.48 27.85 67.88
C LEU A 18 -1.69 27.33 68.69
N SER A 19 -2.85 27.00 68.12
CA SER A 19 -3.16 26.46 66.79
C SER A 19 -4.67 26.49 66.51
N GLY A 20 -5.06 26.77 65.25
CA GLY A 20 -6.41 26.48 64.75
C GLY A 20 -6.93 27.46 63.71
N SER A 21 -6.21 27.69 62.61
CA SER A 21 -6.77 28.41 61.46
C SER A 21 -6.87 27.47 60.26
N ALA A 22 -8.11 27.16 59.89
CA ALA A 22 -8.42 26.71 58.55
C ALA A 22 -7.88 27.77 57.57
N VAL A 23 -7.02 27.37 56.65
CA VAL A 23 -6.59 28.23 55.55
C VAL A 23 -7.71 28.19 54.51
N PHE A 24 -8.60 29.18 54.55
CA PHE A 24 -9.44 29.48 53.39
C PHE A 24 -8.55 30.21 52.39
N ALA A 25 -8.29 29.60 51.24
CA ALA A 25 -7.78 30.32 50.11
C ALA A 25 -8.79 31.43 49.78
N ALA A 26 -8.37 32.69 49.86
CA ALA A 26 -9.17 33.81 49.38
C ALA A 26 -9.29 33.68 47.86
N GLY A 27 -10.35 33.01 47.40
CA GLY A 27 -10.69 32.93 46.00
C GLY A 27 -10.99 34.35 45.50
N THR A 28 -10.29 34.78 44.47
CA THR A 28 -10.67 35.97 43.68
C THR A 28 -12.09 35.74 43.15
N GLN A 29 -13.04 36.53 43.64
CA GLN A 29 -14.40 36.54 43.09
C GLN A 29 -14.39 37.34 41.78
N ILE A 30 -14.88 36.72 40.72
CA ILE A 30 -15.01 37.33 39.40
C ILE A 30 -16.46 37.77 39.24
N GLU A 31 -16.69 39.08 39.06
CA GLU A 31 -18.02 39.59 38.74
C GLU A 31 -18.29 39.48 37.24
N VAL A 32 -19.37 38.77 36.88
CA VAL A 32 -19.77 38.54 35.49
C VAL A 32 -21.20 39.05 35.25
N ALA A 33 -21.47 39.53 34.05
CA ALA A 33 -22.80 39.97 33.64
C ALA A 33 -23.51 38.89 32.83
N PHE A 34 -24.66 38.42 33.32
CA PHE A 34 -25.56 37.56 32.55
C PHE A 34 -26.55 38.41 31.75
N ARG A 35 -26.60 38.21 30.43
CA ARG A 35 -27.58 38.83 29.53
C ARG A 35 -28.31 37.74 28.74
N ASN A 36 -29.45 38.07 28.16
CA ASN A 36 -30.13 37.21 27.19
C ASN A 36 -29.33 37.21 25.88
N LEU A 37 -28.38 36.29 25.78
CA LEU A 37 -27.56 36.09 24.59
C LEU A 37 -28.29 35.15 23.62
N LYS A 38 -28.28 35.51 22.34
CA LYS A 38 -28.73 34.65 21.23
C LYS A 38 -27.52 34.06 20.54
N PHE A 39 -27.51 32.74 20.35
CA PHE A 39 -26.43 32.06 19.67
C PHE A 39 -26.91 31.54 18.31
N MET A 40 -26.31 32.04 17.24
CA MET A 40 -26.68 31.69 15.87
C MET A 40 -25.56 30.83 15.26
N PHE A 41 -25.90 29.64 14.77
CA PHE A 41 -24.98 28.75 14.06
C PHE A 41 -25.58 28.44 12.70
N ASP A 42 -24.89 28.84 11.62
CA ASP A 42 -25.36 28.67 10.24
C ASP A 42 -26.81 29.13 10.02
N GLY A 43 -27.16 30.28 10.62
CA GLY A 43 -28.49 30.88 10.52
C GLY A 43 -29.55 30.30 11.46
N VAL A 44 -29.22 29.28 12.27
CA VAL A 44 -30.12 28.63 13.22
C VAL A 44 -29.81 29.09 14.65
N GLU A 45 -30.82 29.58 15.39
CA GLU A 45 -30.68 29.90 16.81
C GLU A 45 -30.57 28.60 17.62
N LYS A 46 -29.50 28.44 18.40
CA LYS A 46 -29.27 27.29 19.29
C LYS A 46 -29.12 27.76 20.74
N THR A 47 -29.39 26.87 21.69
CA THR A 47 -29.31 27.18 23.13
C THR A 47 -28.46 26.13 23.85
N PRO A 48 -27.51 26.53 24.73
CA PRO A 48 -26.75 25.59 25.55
C PRO A 48 -27.69 24.78 26.44
N GLN A 49 -27.51 23.46 26.49
CA GLN A 49 -28.23 22.61 27.45
C GLN A 49 -27.62 22.72 28.86
N GLU A 50 -26.30 22.87 28.93
CA GLU A 50 -25.55 23.04 30.17
C GLU A 50 -24.67 24.29 30.13
N GLY A 51 -24.57 24.96 31.29
CA GLY A 51 -23.88 26.24 31.42
C GLY A 51 -24.67 27.42 30.84
N LYS A 52 -24.20 28.64 31.13
CA LYS A 52 -24.74 29.88 30.56
C LYS A 52 -23.59 30.70 30.02
N GLY A 53 -23.81 31.35 28.88
CA GLY A 53 -22.90 32.38 28.41
C GLY A 53 -22.97 33.60 29.33
N PHE A 54 -21.84 34.26 29.53
CA PHE A 54 -21.73 35.45 30.37
C PHE A 54 -20.76 36.45 29.73
N ILE A 55 -20.84 37.70 30.17
CA ILE A 55 -19.92 38.75 29.76
C ILE A 55 -18.99 39.05 30.92
N TYR A 56 -17.69 38.98 30.68
CA TYR A 56 -16.65 39.34 31.63
C TYR A 56 -15.65 40.26 30.94
N GLU A 57 -15.40 41.43 31.54
CA GLU A 57 -14.50 42.47 30.99
C GLU A 57 -14.79 42.80 29.51
N GLY A 58 -16.08 42.90 29.15
CA GLY A 58 -16.52 43.19 27.78
C GLY A 58 -16.38 42.03 26.80
N SER A 59 -15.86 40.88 27.23
CA SER A 59 -15.75 39.66 26.42
C SER A 59 -16.89 38.70 26.72
N THR A 60 -17.47 38.10 25.69
CA THR A 60 -18.52 37.08 25.82
C THR A 60 -17.88 35.70 25.94
N TYR A 61 -18.14 35.03 27.06
CA TYR A 61 -17.74 33.66 27.32
C TYR A 61 -18.92 32.74 27.09
N VAL A 62 -18.70 31.62 26.40
CA VAL A 62 -19.72 30.67 25.98
C VAL A 62 -19.26 29.25 26.32
N PRO A 63 -20.14 28.33 26.75
CA PRO A 63 -19.74 26.95 27.03
C PRO A 63 -19.09 26.29 25.82
N LEU A 64 -17.86 25.80 25.99
CA LEU A 64 -17.06 25.20 24.92
C LEU A 64 -17.78 24.04 24.24
N ARG A 65 -18.33 23.12 25.04
CA ARG A 65 -19.09 21.95 24.57
C ARG A 65 -20.25 22.35 23.67
N PHE A 66 -21.02 23.36 24.07
CA PHE A 66 -22.12 23.89 23.27
C PHE A 66 -21.66 24.43 21.91
N VAL A 67 -20.59 25.24 21.89
CA VAL A 67 -20.06 25.80 20.63
C VAL A 67 -19.57 24.68 19.71
N SER A 68 -18.81 23.73 20.26
CA SER A 68 -18.25 22.60 19.51
C SER A 68 -19.33 21.69 18.92
N GLU A 69 -20.29 21.24 19.73
CA GLU A 69 -21.39 20.37 19.28
C GLU A 69 -22.29 21.09 18.27
N SER A 70 -22.47 22.40 18.44
CA SER A 70 -23.21 23.22 17.48
C SER A 70 -22.54 23.27 16.11
N LEU A 71 -21.21 23.08 16.06
CA LEU A 71 -20.38 22.95 14.85
C LEU A 71 -20.14 21.49 14.44
N GLY A 72 -20.83 20.53 15.07
CA GLY A 72 -20.72 19.10 14.74
C GLY A 72 -19.40 18.46 15.19
N LYS A 73 -18.72 19.02 16.21
CA LYS A 73 -17.49 18.48 16.79
C LYS A 73 -17.72 18.01 18.22
N GLU A 74 -17.19 16.86 18.57
CA GLU A 74 -17.24 16.33 19.94
C GLU A 74 -16.20 17.01 20.83
N VAL A 75 -16.52 17.18 22.12
CA VAL A 75 -15.56 17.61 23.15
C VAL A 75 -15.23 16.46 24.09
N GLN A 76 -13.97 16.08 24.13
CA GLN A 76 -13.45 15.01 24.98
C GLN A 76 -12.50 15.59 26.05
N TRP A 77 -12.60 15.07 27.27
CA TRP A 77 -11.70 15.43 28.37
C TRP A 77 -10.74 14.28 28.64
N ASP A 78 -9.44 14.56 28.60
CA ASP A 78 -8.39 13.65 29.01
C ASP A 78 -7.87 14.06 30.39
N GLU A 79 -8.25 13.28 31.40
CA GLU A 79 -7.89 13.52 32.80
C GLU A 79 -6.39 13.34 33.06
N ALA A 80 -5.72 12.42 32.37
CA ALA A 80 -4.31 12.12 32.61
C ALA A 80 -3.40 13.28 32.19
N SER A 81 -3.76 13.96 31.10
CA SER A 81 -3.01 15.11 30.57
C SER A 81 -3.64 16.47 30.89
N ASN A 82 -4.81 16.49 31.53
CA ASN A 82 -5.65 17.68 31.70
C ASN A 82 -5.93 18.42 30.37
N THR A 83 -6.17 17.65 29.30
CA THR A 83 -6.37 18.19 27.94
C THR A 83 -7.83 18.13 27.53
N ILE A 84 -8.31 19.22 26.90
CA ILE A 84 -9.62 19.25 26.25
C ILE A 84 -9.41 19.11 24.74
N TRP A 85 -9.95 18.05 24.15
CA TRP A 85 -9.93 17.80 22.72
C TRP A 85 -11.24 18.24 22.07
N ILE A 86 -11.15 18.88 20.91
CA ILE A 86 -12.29 19.26 20.07
C ILE A 86 -12.16 18.52 18.73
N GLY A 87 -13.10 17.62 18.44
CA GLY A 87 -13.04 16.74 17.28
C GLY A 87 -12.30 15.42 17.56
N LYS A 88 -11.43 15.00 16.64
CA LYS A 88 -10.74 13.70 16.72
C LYS A 88 -9.62 13.76 17.76
N ALA A 89 -9.75 13.03 18.87
CA ALA A 89 -8.68 12.89 19.85
C ALA A 89 -7.68 11.79 19.41
N PRO A 90 -6.36 12.00 19.55
CA PRO A 90 -5.33 11.04 19.09
C PRO A 90 -5.45 9.63 19.70
N HIS A 91 -5.94 9.54 20.94
CA HIS A 91 -6.06 8.29 21.70
C HIS A 91 -7.40 7.57 21.51
N THR A 92 -8.33 8.15 20.73
CA THR A 92 -9.60 7.49 20.42
C THR A 92 -9.34 6.17 19.71
N VAL A 93 -9.94 5.09 20.21
CA VAL A 93 -9.87 3.78 19.56
C VAL A 93 -10.76 3.78 18.33
N VAL A 94 -10.17 3.60 17.16
CA VAL A 94 -10.88 3.52 15.86
C VAL A 94 -11.15 2.08 15.43
N ALA A 95 -10.44 1.11 16.00
CA ALA A 95 -10.76 -0.30 15.84
C ALA A 95 -10.29 -1.15 17.02
N THR A 96 -11.05 -2.20 17.32
CA THR A 96 -10.64 -3.27 18.24
C THR A 96 -10.62 -4.58 17.46
N PHE A 97 -9.59 -5.39 17.69
CA PHE A 97 -9.43 -6.69 17.06
C PHE A 97 -8.80 -7.67 18.05
N LYS A 98 -8.88 -8.96 17.77
CA LYS A 98 -8.27 -10.00 18.60
C LYS A 98 -6.76 -9.77 18.69
N GLY A 99 -6.31 -9.33 19.87
CA GLY A 99 -4.90 -9.06 20.15
C GLY A 99 -4.52 -7.58 20.18
N GLY A 100 -5.45 -6.63 19.99
CA GLY A 100 -5.12 -5.22 20.14
C GLY A 100 -6.20 -4.22 19.75
N GLN A 101 -5.79 -2.96 19.77
CA GLN A 101 -6.59 -1.81 19.37
C GLN A 101 -5.78 -0.92 18.43
N VAL A 102 -6.48 -0.18 17.58
CA VAL A 102 -5.91 0.87 16.73
C VAL A 102 -6.42 2.21 17.23
N THR A 103 -5.51 3.14 17.51
CA THR A 103 -5.86 4.52 17.86
C THR A 103 -6.00 5.41 16.62
N GLN A 104 -6.69 6.54 16.76
CA GLN A 104 -6.82 7.54 15.70
C GLN A 104 -5.44 8.01 15.22
N GLN A 105 -4.49 8.24 16.12
CA GLN A 105 -3.13 8.63 15.74
C GLN A 105 -2.43 7.57 14.88
N GLN A 106 -2.52 6.29 15.26
CA GLN A 106 -1.92 5.20 14.48
C GLN A 106 -2.55 5.11 13.09
N PHE A 107 -3.88 5.28 13.01
CA PHE A 107 -4.60 5.26 11.75
C PHE A 107 -4.28 6.48 10.86
N ASP A 108 -4.19 7.67 11.43
CA ASP A 108 -3.81 8.89 10.70
C ASP A 108 -2.40 8.80 10.14
N THR A 109 -1.43 8.31 10.92
CA THR A 109 -0.07 8.03 10.43
C THR A 109 -0.10 7.00 9.31
N PHE A 110 -0.84 5.91 9.46
CA PHE A 110 -0.98 4.89 8.41
C PHE A 110 -1.55 5.47 7.11
N LEU A 111 -2.63 6.27 7.19
CA LEU A 111 -3.22 6.94 6.03
C LEU A 111 -2.24 7.91 5.36
N ALA A 112 -1.47 8.67 6.15
CA ALA A 112 -0.50 9.62 5.63
C ALA A 112 0.65 8.91 4.90
N VAL A 113 1.16 7.81 5.45
CA VAL A 113 2.18 6.98 4.79
C VAL A 113 1.63 6.30 3.54
N ASN A 114 0.39 5.80 3.57
CA ASN A 114 -0.22 5.19 2.39
C ASN A 114 -0.46 6.23 1.27
N THR A 115 -0.91 7.44 1.62
CA THR A 115 -1.06 8.57 0.67
C THR A 115 0.28 9.01 0.10
N PHE A 116 1.37 8.94 0.88
CA PHE A 116 2.72 9.19 0.39
C PHE A 116 3.13 8.23 -0.74
N PHE A 117 2.80 6.94 -0.62
CA PHE A 117 3.05 5.94 -1.68
C PHE A 117 2.03 5.97 -2.82
N GLN A 118 0.79 6.37 -2.52
CA GLN A 118 -0.33 6.41 -3.46
C GLN A 118 -1.05 7.77 -3.38
N PRO A 119 -0.51 8.83 -4.01
CA PRO A 119 -1.08 10.18 -3.89
C PRO A 119 -2.53 10.30 -4.36
N SER A 120 -2.98 9.43 -5.26
CA SER A 120 -4.38 9.37 -5.73
C SER A 120 -5.39 9.13 -4.60
N TYR A 121 -4.97 8.49 -3.51
CA TYR A 121 -5.81 8.17 -2.36
C TYR A 121 -6.14 9.37 -1.47
N GLY A 122 -5.41 10.49 -1.57
CA GLY A 122 -5.70 11.70 -0.78
C GLY A 122 -7.13 12.23 -1.00
N SER A 123 -7.69 12.04 -2.21
CA SER A 123 -9.06 12.45 -2.54
C SER A 123 -10.15 11.61 -1.88
N GLN A 124 -9.82 10.42 -1.36
CA GLN A 124 -10.79 9.46 -0.81
C GLN A 124 -10.93 9.56 0.72
N GLN A 125 -10.17 10.44 1.38
CA GLN A 125 -10.13 10.50 2.85
C GLN A 125 -11.44 10.95 3.51
N THR A 126 -12.39 11.49 2.75
CA THR A 126 -13.76 11.81 3.24
C THR A 126 -14.77 10.69 3.00
N ASN A 127 -14.38 9.63 2.29
CA ASN A 127 -15.24 8.49 1.99
C ASN A 127 -15.16 7.47 3.14
N GLN A 128 -16.27 7.29 3.86
CA GLN A 128 -16.34 6.40 5.01
C GLN A 128 -15.97 4.95 4.66
N GLN A 129 -16.46 4.42 3.52
CA GLN A 129 -16.15 3.05 3.11
C GLN A 129 -14.65 2.88 2.85
N TYR A 130 -14.01 3.87 2.22
CA TYR A 130 -12.57 3.86 2.02
C TYR A 130 -11.82 3.85 3.35
N LEU A 131 -12.24 4.67 4.33
CA LEU A 131 -11.63 4.70 5.66
C LEU A 131 -11.78 3.36 6.39
N GLU A 132 -12.96 2.73 6.31
CA GLU A 132 -13.18 1.40 6.87
C GLU A 132 -12.25 0.34 6.25
N GLU A 133 -12.05 0.37 4.93
CA GLU A 133 -11.11 -0.52 4.24
C GLU A 133 -9.64 -0.24 4.64
N MET A 134 -9.26 1.03 4.83
CA MET A 134 -7.93 1.37 5.31
C MET A 134 -7.69 0.91 6.75
N VAL A 135 -8.70 1.00 7.62
CA VAL A 135 -8.63 0.43 8.97
C VAL A 135 -8.44 -1.09 8.90
N LYS A 136 -9.21 -1.78 8.05
CA LYS A 136 -9.05 -3.23 7.84
C LYS A 136 -7.65 -3.58 7.35
N GLN A 137 -7.08 -2.78 6.44
CA GLN A 137 -5.71 -2.98 5.95
C GLN A 137 -4.67 -2.80 7.06
N LEU A 138 -4.79 -1.75 7.89
CA LEU A 138 -3.90 -1.54 9.04
C LEU A 138 -4.01 -2.70 10.04
N VAL A 139 -5.23 -3.09 10.41
CA VAL A 139 -5.49 -4.22 11.32
C VAL A 139 -4.94 -5.53 10.75
N SER A 140 -5.09 -5.76 9.45
CA SER A 140 -4.51 -6.92 8.75
C SER A 140 -2.99 -6.97 8.94
N GLY A 141 -2.31 -5.83 8.71
CA GLY A 141 -0.87 -5.72 8.92
C GLY A 141 -0.47 -6.03 10.36
N LEU A 142 -1.18 -5.49 11.35
CA LEU A 142 -0.91 -5.74 12.77
C LEU A 142 -1.10 -7.21 13.15
N ILE A 143 -2.19 -7.84 12.70
CA ILE A 143 -2.48 -9.26 12.95
C ILE A 143 -1.41 -10.12 12.31
N LEU A 144 -1.09 -9.92 11.03
CA LEU A 144 -0.11 -10.74 10.33
C LEU A 144 1.29 -10.54 10.91
N ASN A 145 1.67 -9.30 11.26
CA ASN A 145 2.92 -9.00 11.94
C ASN A 145 3.04 -9.72 13.30
N SER A 146 1.93 -9.93 14.03
CA SER A 146 1.93 -10.69 15.28
C SER A 146 2.20 -12.19 15.09
N ARG A 147 1.95 -12.74 13.89
CA ARG A 147 2.22 -14.15 13.53
C ARG A 147 3.70 -14.42 13.24
N VAL A 148 4.50 -13.36 13.04
CA VAL A 148 5.92 -13.46 12.71
C VAL A 148 6.76 -13.56 13.98
N SER A 149 7.89 -14.29 13.94
CA SER A 149 8.81 -14.35 15.08
C SER A 149 9.47 -12.98 15.35
N GLU A 150 9.92 -12.74 16.57
CA GLU A 150 10.63 -11.48 16.88
C GLU A 150 11.91 -11.32 16.06
N GLN A 151 12.64 -12.41 15.85
CA GLN A 151 13.84 -12.44 15.02
C GLN A 151 13.53 -12.05 13.56
N ASP A 152 12.47 -12.62 12.97
CA ASP A 152 12.09 -12.31 11.60
C ASP A 152 11.58 -10.87 11.45
N ARG A 153 10.81 -10.37 12.42
CA ARG A 153 10.40 -8.96 12.44
C ARG A 153 11.60 -8.02 12.51
N ALA A 154 12.64 -8.37 13.27
CA ALA A 154 13.88 -7.59 13.32
C ALA A 154 14.60 -7.59 11.97
N ALA A 155 14.64 -8.73 11.27
CA ALA A 155 15.18 -8.81 9.92
C ALA A 155 14.37 -7.99 8.91
N ASP A 156 13.03 -8.03 8.99
CA ASP A 156 12.13 -7.25 8.16
C ASP A 156 12.28 -5.73 8.42
N LYS A 157 12.48 -5.33 9.68
CA LYS A 157 12.81 -3.94 10.03
C LYS A 157 14.17 -3.52 9.46
N ALA A 158 15.20 -4.37 9.55
CA ALA A 158 16.50 -4.09 8.96
C ALA A 158 16.42 -3.92 7.43
N ARG A 159 15.61 -4.73 6.76
CA ARG A 159 15.30 -4.58 5.33
C ARG A 159 14.64 -3.25 5.02
N ALA A 160 13.64 -2.84 5.81
CA ALA A 160 12.96 -1.56 5.66
C ALA A 160 13.91 -0.36 5.85
N VAL A 161 14.77 -0.40 6.87
CA VAL A 161 15.81 0.63 7.09
C VAL A 161 16.73 0.74 5.88
N LYS A 162 17.20 -0.39 5.33
CA LYS A 162 18.02 -0.39 4.12
C LYS A 162 17.29 0.26 2.95
N GLN A 163 16.03 -0.12 2.70
CA GLN A 163 15.25 0.41 1.58
C GLN A 163 15.05 1.94 1.67
N VAL A 164 14.71 2.44 2.85
CA VAL A 164 14.53 3.89 3.08
C VAL A 164 15.85 4.64 2.95
N THR A 165 16.95 4.04 3.41
CA THR A 165 18.30 4.60 3.20
C THR A 165 18.66 4.67 1.72
N ASP A 166 18.38 3.61 0.95
CA ASP A 166 18.63 3.57 -0.49
C ASP A 166 17.81 4.64 -1.23
N TRP A 167 16.52 4.82 -0.88
CA TRP A 167 15.69 5.90 -1.44
C TRP A 167 16.20 7.29 -1.05
N ASN A 168 16.61 7.48 0.20
CA ASN A 168 17.18 8.75 0.62
C ASN A 168 18.49 9.06 -0.14
N ASN A 169 19.32 8.06 -0.42
CA ASN A 169 20.53 8.23 -1.22
C ASN A 169 20.21 8.53 -2.70
N GLN A 170 19.18 7.91 -3.24
CA GLN A 170 18.78 8.06 -4.64
C GLN A 170 18.06 9.39 -4.92
N TYR A 171 17.19 9.83 -4.01
CA TYR A 171 16.27 10.95 -4.23
C TYR A 171 16.54 12.16 -3.31
N GLY A 172 17.34 11.99 -2.26
CA GLY A 172 17.81 13.07 -1.39
C GLY A 172 16.70 13.96 -0.82
N GLU A 173 16.85 15.26 -1.05
CA GLU A 173 15.94 16.29 -0.54
C GLU A 173 14.50 16.14 -1.05
N GLN A 174 14.30 15.61 -2.27
CA GLN A 174 12.97 15.38 -2.81
C GLN A 174 12.19 14.38 -1.94
N PHE A 175 12.84 13.28 -1.55
CA PHE A 175 12.22 12.25 -0.70
C PHE A 175 11.87 12.81 0.68
N THR A 176 12.79 13.58 1.28
CA THR A 176 12.57 14.23 2.58
C THR A 176 11.45 15.27 2.52
N SER A 177 11.38 16.06 1.45
CA SER A 177 10.35 17.06 1.23
C SER A 177 8.98 16.43 1.02
N SER A 178 8.89 15.33 0.27
CA SER A 178 7.65 14.59 0.06
C SER A 178 7.10 13.98 1.36
N MET A 179 7.96 13.45 2.24
CA MET A 179 7.53 12.99 3.58
C MET A 179 7.03 14.15 4.43
N SER A 180 7.76 15.27 4.45
CA SER A 180 7.38 16.47 5.21
C SER A 180 6.04 17.05 4.74
N ALA A 181 5.79 17.06 3.43
CA ALA A 181 4.52 17.50 2.85
C ALA A 181 3.33 16.64 3.30
N ASN A 182 3.57 15.35 3.56
CA ASN A 182 2.57 14.41 4.09
C ASN A 182 2.58 14.32 5.62
N LYS A 183 3.38 15.15 6.32
CA LYS A 183 3.51 15.17 7.78
C LYS A 183 3.93 13.82 8.38
N ILE A 184 4.76 13.06 7.66
CA ILE A 184 5.32 11.78 8.11
C ILE A 184 6.84 11.88 8.28
N THR A 185 7.39 10.99 9.09
CA THR A 185 8.83 10.86 9.33
C THR A 185 9.42 9.67 8.57
N GLN A 186 10.75 9.60 8.49
CA GLN A 186 11.44 8.40 8.00
C GLN A 186 11.08 7.15 8.84
N GLN A 187 10.90 7.33 10.16
CA GLN A 187 10.57 6.22 11.04
C GLN A 187 9.18 5.65 10.73
N ASP A 188 8.20 6.50 10.40
CA ASP A 188 6.87 6.06 10.00
C ASP A 188 6.91 5.23 8.71
N VAL A 189 7.72 5.64 7.73
CA VAL A 189 7.92 4.89 6.49
C VAL A 189 8.62 3.55 6.76
N ILE A 190 9.64 3.54 7.63
CA ILE A 190 10.36 2.32 8.02
C ILE A 190 9.40 1.33 8.69
N ASP A 191 8.61 1.77 9.66
CA ASP A 191 7.71 0.89 10.40
C ASP A 191 6.56 0.39 9.51
N PHE A 192 6.06 1.21 8.58
CA PHE A 192 5.10 0.77 7.55
C PHE A 192 5.67 -0.33 6.65
N LEU A 193 6.88 -0.17 6.14
CA LEU A 193 7.53 -1.17 5.29
C LEU A 193 7.85 -2.45 6.08
N ALA A 194 8.35 -2.32 7.30
CA ALA A 194 8.65 -3.45 8.17
C ALA A 194 7.39 -4.29 8.45
N SER A 195 6.28 -3.63 8.76
CA SER A 195 4.97 -4.26 8.94
C SER A 195 4.50 -4.93 7.64
N SER A 196 4.68 -4.27 6.49
CA SER A 196 4.31 -4.83 5.18
C SER A 196 5.13 -6.07 4.80
N TYR A 197 6.43 -6.08 5.06
CA TYR A 197 7.30 -7.25 4.84
C TYR A 197 6.94 -8.40 5.79
N SER A 198 6.66 -8.10 7.06
CA SER A 198 6.22 -9.09 8.04
C SER A 198 4.87 -9.70 7.64
N ALA A 199 3.95 -8.88 7.13
CA ALA A 199 2.67 -9.36 6.63
C ALA A 199 2.83 -10.29 5.41
N GLN A 200 3.67 -9.91 4.44
CA GLN A 200 4.00 -10.75 3.28
C GLN A 200 4.65 -12.07 3.70
N ARG A 201 5.56 -12.05 4.69
CA ARG A 201 6.19 -13.24 5.24
C ARG A 201 5.16 -14.16 5.90
N ALA A 202 4.28 -13.63 6.74
CA ALA A 202 3.24 -14.41 7.42
C ALA A 202 2.29 -15.09 6.42
N LEU A 203 1.87 -14.37 5.38
CA LEU A 203 1.04 -14.93 4.30
C LEU A 203 1.83 -15.95 3.48
N GLY A 204 3.07 -15.63 3.09
CA GLY A 204 3.94 -16.53 2.34
C GLY A 204 4.26 -17.83 3.09
N ALA A 205 4.33 -17.81 4.42
CA ALA A 205 4.50 -19.02 5.23
C ALA A 205 3.32 -20.01 5.11
N THR A 206 2.15 -19.56 4.65
CA THR A 206 1.02 -20.45 4.36
C THR A 206 1.15 -21.17 3.01
N LEU A 207 2.02 -20.68 2.13
CA LEU A 207 2.34 -21.29 0.83
C LEU A 207 3.38 -22.39 1.03
N THR A 208 2.96 -23.49 1.63
CA THR A 208 3.84 -24.65 1.86
C THR A 208 4.28 -25.29 0.54
N ASP A 209 5.36 -26.07 0.59
CA ASP A 209 5.85 -26.80 -0.58
C ASP A 209 4.78 -27.71 -1.17
N GLU A 210 3.93 -28.31 -0.35
CA GLU A 210 2.80 -29.13 -0.80
C GLU A 210 1.79 -28.31 -1.60
N ARG A 211 1.41 -27.11 -1.13
CA ARG A 211 0.47 -26.22 -1.84
C ARG A 211 1.06 -25.71 -3.15
N LEU A 212 2.34 -25.31 -3.13
CA LEU A 212 3.04 -24.88 -4.33
C LEU A 212 3.16 -26.03 -5.34
N LYS A 213 3.43 -27.25 -4.86
CA LYS A 213 3.53 -28.44 -5.71
C LYS A 213 2.19 -28.83 -6.31
N GLU A 214 1.10 -28.69 -5.56
CA GLU A 214 -0.26 -28.87 -6.07
C GLU A 214 -0.56 -27.92 -7.23
N GLN A 215 -0.17 -26.65 -7.10
CA GLN A 215 -0.35 -25.66 -8.19
C GLN A 215 0.53 -25.99 -9.39
N TYR A 216 1.80 -26.35 -9.17
CA TYR A 216 2.69 -26.85 -10.22
C TYR A 216 2.08 -28.02 -11.00
N ASP A 217 1.54 -29.02 -10.29
CA ASP A 217 0.91 -30.18 -10.90
C ASP A 217 -0.40 -29.83 -11.61
N THR A 218 -1.14 -28.83 -11.12
CA THR A 218 -2.36 -28.33 -11.77
C THR A 218 -2.03 -27.68 -13.11
N HIS A 219 -0.95 -26.88 -13.18
CA HIS A 219 -0.46 -26.31 -14.43
C HIS A 219 -0.01 -27.38 -15.43
N LEU A 220 0.73 -28.40 -14.98
CA LEU A 220 1.14 -29.48 -15.87
C LEU A 220 -0.03 -30.34 -16.37
N LYS A 221 -1.09 -30.49 -15.55
CA LYS A 221 -2.32 -31.18 -15.97
C LYS A 221 -3.10 -30.37 -17.00
N SER A 222 -3.13 -29.04 -16.89
CA SER A 222 -3.83 -28.18 -17.85
C SER A 222 -3.06 -28.04 -19.17
N ASN A 223 -1.73 -27.96 -19.08
CA ASN A 223 -0.84 -27.94 -20.24
C ASN A 223 0.49 -28.65 -19.86
N PRO A 224 0.79 -29.82 -20.46
CA PRO A 224 2.05 -30.52 -20.20
C PRO A 224 3.32 -29.70 -20.50
N ASN A 225 3.19 -28.65 -21.31
CA ASN A 225 4.27 -27.74 -21.69
C ASN A 225 4.31 -26.44 -20.88
N TYR A 226 3.49 -26.29 -19.83
CA TYR A 226 3.36 -25.03 -19.09
C TYR A 226 4.70 -24.49 -18.57
N TYR A 227 5.55 -25.38 -18.07
CA TYR A 227 6.88 -25.05 -17.57
C TYR A 227 8.00 -25.31 -18.56
N THR A 228 7.67 -25.64 -19.80
CA THR A 228 8.66 -25.79 -20.86
C THR A 228 9.22 -24.42 -21.22
N SER A 229 10.53 -24.31 -21.22
CA SER A 229 11.27 -23.20 -21.81
C SER A 229 12.06 -23.70 -23.01
N ALA A 230 12.14 -22.88 -24.04
CA ALA A 230 12.92 -23.19 -25.24
C ALA A 230 13.71 -21.96 -25.70
N SER A 231 14.87 -22.22 -26.31
CA SER A 231 15.51 -21.26 -27.21
C SER A 231 15.25 -21.72 -28.64
N VAL A 232 14.88 -20.79 -29.50
CA VAL A 232 14.53 -21.08 -30.88
C VAL A 232 15.18 -20.07 -31.82
N ARG A 233 15.47 -20.51 -33.04
CA ARG A 233 15.60 -19.58 -34.17
C ARG A 233 14.31 -19.62 -34.96
N HIS A 234 13.82 -18.46 -35.37
CA HIS A 234 12.64 -18.38 -36.22
C HIS A 234 12.79 -17.35 -37.34
N ILE A 235 12.00 -17.55 -38.39
CA ILE A 235 11.80 -16.59 -39.49
C ILE A 235 10.30 -16.37 -39.59
N LEU A 236 9.86 -15.13 -39.38
CA LEU A 236 8.47 -14.73 -39.56
C LEU A 236 8.26 -14.24 -40.99
N ILE A 237 7.37 -14.89 -41.74
CA ILE A 237 6.80 -14.33 -42.95
C ILE A 237 5.47 -13.67 -42.58
N GLY A 238 5.52 -12.37 -42.34
CA GLY A 238 4.43 -11.58 -41.78
C GLY A 238 3.29 -11.31 -42.75
N LEU A 239 2.06 -11.19 -42.25
CA LEU A 239 0.90 -10.71 -43.04
C LEU A 239 0.81 -9.19 -43.07
N THR A 240 1.33 -8.53 -42.04
CA THR A 240 1.33 -7.07 -41.87
C THR A 240 2.68 -6.56 -41.43
N ASP A 241 2.95 -5.29 -41.68
CA ASP A 241 4.11 -4.59 -41.09
C ASP A 241 3.84 -4.19 -39.63
N SER A 242 4.82 -3.55 -39.00
CA SER A 242 4.73 -3.06 -37.62
C SER A 242 3.65 -1.98 -37.41
N SER A 243 3.14 -1.38 -38.49
CA SER A 243 2.05 -0.40 -38.46
C SER A 243 0.67 -1.05 -38.72
N GLY A 244 0.62 -2.36 -38.90
CA GLY A 244 -0.60 -3.12 -39.21
C GLY A 244 -1.03 -3.03 -40.67
N LYS A 245 -0.20 -2.46 -41.56
CA LYS A 245 -0.49 -2.41 -42.99
C LYS A 245 -0.23 -3.79 -43.60
N ALA A 246 -1.17 -4.27 -44.42
CA ALA A 246 -1.03 -5.54 -45.13
C ALA A 246 0.24 -5.55 -46.01
N LEU A 247 1.05 -6.59 -45.84
CA LEU A 247 2.24 -6.87 -46.65
C LEU A 247 1.95 -7.84 -47.78
N ARG A 248 1.09 -8.85 -47.52
CA ARG A 248 0.79 -9.97 -48.42
C ARG A 248 -0.42 -10.77 -47.95
N THR A 249 -0.98 -11.61 -48.83
CA THR A 249 -2.04 -12.55 -48.47
C THR A 249 -1.49 -13.75 -47.68
N LYS A 250 -2.37 -14.56 -47.09
CA LYS A 250 -1.96 -15.79 -46.40
C LYS A 250 -1.31 -16.79 -47.34
N GLU A 251 -1.81 -16.91 -48.57
CA GLU A 251 -1.29 -17.82 -49.59
C GLU A 251 0.11 -17.40 -50.04
N GLU A 252 0.32 -16.10 -50.23
CA GLU A 252 1.64 -15.53 -50.57
C GLU A 252 2.64 -15.72 -49.41
N ALA A 253 2.21 -15.51 -48.17
CA ALA A 253 3.04 -15.74 -46.99
C ALA A 253 3.42 -17.21 -46.82
N LEU A 254 2.47 -18.13 -47.03
CA LEU A 254 2.73 -19.57 -46.95
C LEU A 254 3.72 -20.01 -48.02
N ALA A 255 3.51 -19.64 -49.28
CA ALA A 255 4.41 -20.01 -50.38
C ALA A 255 5.84 -19.51 -50.13
N ARG A 256 5.97 -18.29 -49.59
CA ARG A 256 7.28 -17.73 -49.20
C ARG A 256 7.89 -18.46 -48.00
N ALA A 257 7.06 -18.89 -47.04
CA ALA A 257 7.54 -19.66 -45.90
C ALA A 257 8.04 -21.05 -46.29
N GLU A 258 7.33 -21.74 -47.19
CA GLU A 258 7.74 -23.05 -47.73
C GLU A 258 9.04 -22.98 -48.55
N ASP A 259 9.24 -21.88 -49.29
CA ASP A 259 10.50 -21.61 -49.99
C ASP A 259 11.67 -21.41 -49.00
N VAL A 260 11.46 -20.65 -47.93
CA VAL A 260 12.47 -20.48 -46.86
C VAL A 260 12.75 -21.79 -46.13
N GLU A 261 11.72 -22.54 -45.75
CA GLU A 261 11.86 -23.89 -45.16
C GLU A 261 12.72 -24.78 -46.06
N SER A 262 12.40 -24.83 -47.36
CA SER A 262 13.16 -25.62 -48.34
C SER A 262 14.63 -25.20 -48.37
N LYS A 263 14.94 -23.91 -48.46
CA LYS A 263 16.32 -23.40 -48.44
C LYS A 263 17.07 -23.82 -47.18
N LEU A 264 16.41 -23.80 -46.03
CA LEU A 264 16.99 -24.23 -44.76
C LEU A 264 17.23 -25.75 -44.71
N MET A 265 16.30 -26.55 -45.21
CA MET A 265 16.45 -28.01 -45.31
C MET A 265 17.62 -28.42 -46.21
N TRP A 266 17.94 -27.63 -47.24
CA TRP A 266 19.09 -27.84 -48.13
C TRP A 266 20.41 -27.24 -47.61
N GLY A 267 20.48 -26.88 -46.32
CA GLY A 267 21.71 -26.41 -45.67
C GLY A 267 21.96 -24.91 -45.79
N GLY A 268 20.92 -24.12 -46.10
CA GLY A 268 20.98 -22.66 -46.05
C GLY A 268 21.34 -22.13 -44.66
N ASP A 269 22.05 -21.00 -44.62
CA ASP A 269 22.41 -20.33 -43.38
C ASP A 269 21.18 -19.65 -42.76
N PHE A 270 20.77 -20.11 -41.57
CA PHE A 270 19.57 -19.61 -40.89
C PHE A 270 19.64 -18.11 -40.61
N ALA A 271 20.80 -17.61 -40.17
CA ALA A 271 20.94 -16.21 -39.80
C ALA A 271 20.85 -15.29 -41.03
N LYS A 272 21.43 -15.70 -42.16
CA LYS A 272 21.30 -14.96 -43.43
C LYS A 272 19.87 -14.95 -43.94
N LEU A 273 19.19 -16.10 -43.90
CA LEU A 273 17.80 -16.19 -44.33
C LEU A 273 16.87 -15.42 -43.38
N ALA A 274 17.14 -15.39 -42.09
CA ALA A 274 16.41 -14.53 -41.16
C ALA A 274 16.58 -13.05 -41.49
N ALA A 275 17.80 -12.60 -41.77
CA ALA A 275 18.06 -11.21 -42.15
C ALA A 275 17.41 -10.81 -43.49
N GLU A 276 17.32 -11.74 -44.45
CA GLU A 276 16.75 -11.49 -45.78
C GLU A 276 15.22 -11.62 -45.82
N TYR A 277 14.64 -12.59 -45.11
CA TYR A 277 13.24 -12.97 -45.26
C TYR A 277 12.35 -12.64 -44.06
N SER A 278 12.90 -12.51 -42.85
CA SER A 278 12.07 -12.33 -41.66
C SER A 278 11.52 -10.90 -41.56
N ASP A 279 10.22 -10.80 -41.36
CA ASP A 279 9.53 -9.55 -41.03
C ASP A 279 9.49 -9.30 -39.52
N ASP A 280 10.04 -10.20 -38.67
CA ASP A 280 10.13 -9.96 -37.22
C ASP A 280 11.21 -8.92 -36.91
N PRO A 281 10.86 -7.70 -36.46
CA PRO A 281 11.84 -6.68 -36.13
C PRO A 281 12.66 -7.04 -34.88
N GLY A 282 12.17 -7.94 -34.02
CA GLY A 282 12.81 -8.28 -32.76
C GLY A 282 14.02 -9.21 -32.89
N SER A 283 14.07 -10.04 -33.94
CA SER A 283 15.11 -11.08 -34.06
C SER A 283 15.78 -11.19 -35.43
N LYS A 284 15.23 -10.60 -36.51
CA LYS A 284 15.78 -10.76 -37.87
C LYS A 284 17.27 -10.41 -37.97
N ASP A 285 17.70 -9.35 -37.27
CA ASP A 285 19.08 -8.86 -37.29
C ASP A 285 20.00 -9.65 -36.34
N ASN A 286 19.42 -10.52 -35.49
CA ASN A 286 20.14 -11.46 -34.62
C ASN A 286 19.98 -12.92 -35.09
N GLY A 287 19.77 -13.11 -36.40
CA GLY A 287 19.64 -14.42 -37.02
C GLY A 287 18.39 -15.21 -36.58
N GLY A 288 17.33 -14.51 -36.20
CA GLY A 288 16.06 -15.10 -35.78
C GLY A 288 16.04 -15.65 -34.35
N LEU A 289 17.08 -15.39 -33.55
CA LEU A 289 17.23 -16.00 -32.22
C LEU A 289 16.28 -15.39 -31.19
N TYR A 290 15.46 -16.24 -30.59
CA TYR A 290 14.88 -16.02 -29.28
C TYR A 290 15.64 -16.85 -28.24
N GLU A 291 16.14 -16.16 -27.23
CA GLU A 291 16.80 -16.77 -26.07
C GLU A 291 15.83 -17.64 -25.28
N THR A 292 16.36 -18.41 -24.33
CA THR A 292 15.57 -19.34 -23.51
C THR A 292 14.42 -18.62 -22.81
N THR A 293 13.19 -18.92 -23.24
CA THR A 293 11.97 -18.25 -22.79
C THR A 293 10.88 -19.31 -22.52
N PRO A 294 10.01 -19.14 -21.51
CA PRO A 294 8.86 -20.01 -21.33
C PRO A 294 7.96 -20.01 -22.57
N VAL A 295 7.61 -21.19 -23.08
CA VAL A 295 6.82 -21.31 -24.32
C VAL A 295 5.41 -20.72 -24.19
N THR A 296 4.92 -20.57 -22.96
CA THR A 296 3.64 -19.94 -22.62
C THR A 296 3.64 -18.42 -22.81
N GLN A 297 4.80 -17.78 -23.02
CA GLN A 297 4.88 -16.36 -23.36
C GLN A 297 4.70 -16.10 -24.86
N TRP A 298 4.72 -17.14 -25.69
CA TRP A 298 4.47 -17.02 -27.12
C TRP A 298 3.01 -17.32 -27.45
N VAL A 299 2.57 -16.86 -28.63
CA VAL A 299 1.25 -17.25 -29.15
C VAL A 299 1.16 -18.77 -29.28
N GLU A 300 0.01 -19.33 -28.93
CA GLU A 300 -0.19 -20.76 -28.71
C GLU A 300 0.41 -21.65 -29.82
N PRO A 301 0.19 -21.41 -31.13
CA PRO A 301 0.77 -22.27 -32.18
C PRO A 301 2.30 -22.24 -32.20
N PHE A 302 2.91 -21.08 -31.95
CA PHE A 302 4.37 -20.95 -31.87
C PHE A 302 4.92 -21.67 -30.63
N GLY A 303 4.27 -21.48 -29.48
CA GLY A 303 4.63 -22.15 -28.23
C GLY A 303 4.55 -23.66 -28.32
N GLU A 304 3.47 -24.18 -28.92
CA GLU A 304 3.29 -25.61 -29.17
C GLU A 304 4.37 -26.17 -30.10
N ALA A 305 4.66 -25.48 -31.21
CA ALA A 305 5.72 -25.89 -32.12
C ALA A 305 7.10 -25.88 -31.45
N ALA A 306 7.40 -24.86 -30.63
CA ALA A 306 8.64 -24.82 -29.87
C ALA A 306 8.73 -25.95 -28.83
N ALA A 307 7.59 -26.36 -28.25
CA ALA A 307 7.52 -27.43 -27.27
C ALA A 307 7.57 -28.85 -27.87
N THR A 308 7.10 -29.03 -29.11
CA THR A 308 6.88 -30.36 -29.70
C THR A 308 7.85 -30.72 -30.83
N GLN A 309 8.33 -29.75 -31.61
CA GLN A 309 9.26 -30.01 -32.71
C GLN A 309 10.57 -30.61 -32.19
N LYS A 310 11.25 -31.36 -33.07
CA LYS A 310 12.54 -31.94 -32.75
C LYS A 310 13.60 -30.85 -32.62
N ILE A 311 14.46 -30.99 -31.62
CA ILE A 311 15.58 -30.09 -31.39
C ILE A 311 16.59 -30.22 -32.54
N GLY A 312 17.04 -29.09 -33.06
CA GLY A 312 18.02 -28.98 -34.13
C GLY A 312 17.44 -29.10 -35.54
N GLU A 313 16.20 -29.57 -35.70
CA GLU A 313 15.54 -29.70 -37.00
C GLU A 313 14.68 -28.47 -37.32
N VAL A 314 14.63 -28.10 -38.60
CA VAL A 314 13.72 -27.07 -39.11
C VAL A 314 12.37 -27.75 -39.33
N GLY A 315 11.32 -27.22 -38.71
CA GLY A 315 9.98 -27.74 -38.92
C GLY A 315 9.18 -26.98 -39.96
N LYS A 316 7.97 -27.47 -40.20
CA LYS A 316 7.03 -26.91 -41.17
C LYS A 316 6.58 -25.50 -40.77
N PRO A 317 6.18 -24.65 -41.73
CA PRO A 317 5.60 -23.34 -41.44
C PRO A 317 4.43 -23.44 -40.44
N VAL A 318 4.54 -22.67 -39.36
CA VAL A 318 3.54 -22.59 -38.28
C VAL A 318 2.70 -21.34 -38.48
N GLU A 319 1.41 -21.50 -38.73
CA GLU A 319 0.49 -20.37 -38.88
C GLU A 319 0.18 -19.73 -37.51
N THR A 320 0.22 -18.40 -37.47
CA THR A 320 -0.23 -17.59 -36.33
C THR A 320 -1.00 -16.37 -36.84
N MET A 321 -1.53 -15.56 -35.93
CA MET A 321 -2.10 -14.26 -36.28
C MET A 321 -1.12 -13.29 -36.94
N TYR A 322 0.20 -13.49 -36.77
CA TYR A 322 1.23 -12.66 -37.39
C TYR A 322 1.59 -13.08 -38.82
N GLY A 323 1.26 -14.32 -39.21
CA GLY A 323 1.72 -14.96 -40.43
C GLY A 323 2.34 -16.32 -40.16
N TYR A 324 3.28 -16.74 -41.00
CA TYR A 324 3.89 -18.07 -40.93
C TYR A 324 5.29 -18.00 -40.34
N HIS A 325 5.55 -18.86 -39.36
CA HIS A 325 6.84 -18.96 -38.69
C HIS A 325 7.55 -20.23 -39.11
N ILE A 326 8.79 -20.12 -39.59
CA ILE A 326 9.69 -21.25 -39.76
C ILE A 326 10.54 -21.32 -38.51
N ILE A 327 10.40 -22.40 -37.74
CA ILE A 327 11.00 -22.51 -36.41
C ILE A 327 12.00 -23.66 -36.38
N LYS A 328 13.16 -23.40 -35.78
CA LYS A 328 14.14 -24.41 -35.37
C LYS A 328 14.36 -24.30 -33.88
N VAL A 329 14.11 -25.38 -33.16
CA VAL A 329 14.33 -25.43 -31.70
C VAL A 329 15.82 -25.67 -31.44
N GLU A 330 16.49 -24.72 -30.80
CA GLU A 330 17.92 -24.83 -30.48
C GLU A 330 18.12 -25.61 -29.16
N SER A 331 17.29 -25.32 -28.16
CA SER A 331 17.26 -26.05 -26.89
C SER A 331 15.86 -26.03 -26.28
N ARG A 332 15.56 -27.02 -25.44
CA ARG A 332 14.30 -27.10 -24.70
C ARG A 332 14.51 -27.84 -23.39
N ALA A 333 13.92 -27.32 -22.32
CA ALA A 333 13.93 -27.94 -21.00
C ALA A 333 12.60 -27.68 -20.28
N VAL A 334 12.15 -28.65 -19.48
CA VAL A 334 11.03 -28.44 -18.56
C VAL A 334 11.61 -27.92 -17.25
N ARG A 335 11.19 -26.71 -16.84
CA ARG A 335 11.60 -26.14 -15.55
C ARG A 335 11.01 -26.98 -14.42
N THR A 336 11.87 -27.35 -13.48
CA THR A 336 11.55 -28.13 -12.30
C THR A 336 10.72 -27.32 -11.31
N PHE A 337 10.09 -28.02 -10.37
CA PHE A 337 9.36 -27.38 -9.26
C PHE A 337 10.23 -26.38 -8.50
N GLU A 338 11.48 -26.73 -8.17
CA GLU A 338 12.39 -25.86 -7.42
C GLU A 338 12.72 -24.57 -8.18
N GLU A 339 12.89 -24.64 -9.50
CA GLU A 339 13.18 -23.47 -10.34
C GLU A 339 12.01 -22.49 -10.40
N VAL A 340 10.77 -22.99 -10.39
CA VAL A 340 9.56 -22.15 -10.54
C VAL A 340 8.88 -21.84 -9.20
N LYS A 341 9.39 -22.37 -8.09
CA LYS A 341 8.85 -22.14 -6.75
C LYS A 341 8.68 -20.64 -6.41
N PRO A 342 9.63 -19.74 -6.74
CA PRO A 342 9.43 -18.31 -6.51
C PRO A 342 8.32 -17.69 -7.38
N GLU A 343 8.16 -18.17 -8.62
CA GLU A 343 7.09 -17.73 -9.53
C GLU A 343 5.72 -18.11 -8.94
N LEU A 344 5.58 -19.37 -8.51
CA LEU A 344 4.38 -19.89 -7.86
C LEU A 344 4.04 -19.17 -6.55
N GLN A 345 5.05 -18.83 -5.74
CA GLN A 345 4.84 -18.05 -4.52
C GLN A 345 4.25 -16.67 -4.82
N ASN A 346 4.78 -16.00 -5.85
CA ASN A 346 4.28 -14.68 -6.26
C ASN A 346 2.86 -14.77 -6.83
N GLU A 347 2.59 -15.79 -7.65
CA GLU A 347 1.26 -16.04 -8.23
C GLU A 347 0.20 -16.25 -7.15
N LEU A 348 0.47 -17.14 -6.19
CA LEU A 348 -0.49 -17.49 -5.14
C LEU A 348 -0.57 -16.45 -4.01
N MET A 349 0.33 -15.47 -3.97
CA MET A 349 0.31 -14.44 -2.92
C MET A 349 -1.00 -13.64 -2.92
N ALA A 350 -1.52 -13.31 -4.11
CA ALA A 350 -2.80 -12.61 -4.23
C ALA A 350 -3.96 -13.46 -3.70
N GLU A 351 -3.96 -14.77 -3.99
CA GLU A 351 -4.97 -15.71 -3.49
C GLU A 351 -4.96 -15.80 -1.96
N VAL A 352 -3.80 -16.02 -1.34
CA VAL A 352 -3.72 -16.14 0.13
C VAL A 352 -4.02 -14.81 0.82
N THR A 353 -3.67 -13.69 0.20
CA THR A 353 -4.05 -12.35 0.69
C THR A 353 -5.57 -12.20 0.66
N GLN A 354 -6.20 -12.52 -0.46
CA GLN A 354 -7.65 -12.46 -0.64
C GLN A 354 -8.36 -13.38 0.36
N LYS A 355 -7.89 -14.62 0.50
CA LYS A 355 -8.45 -15.59 1.45
C LYS A 355 -8.38 -15.06 2.89
N PHE A 356 -7.22 -14.54 3.30
CA PHE A 356 -7.06 -13.96 4.62
C PHE A 356 -8.04 -12.79 4.85
N THR A 357 -8.14 -11.86 3.90
CA THR A 357 -8.98 -10.67 4.06
C THR A 357 -10.48 -10.98 4.00
N SER A 358 -10.92 -11.93 3.17
CA SER A 358 -12.35 -12.26 3.03
C SER A 358 -12.85 -13.33 4.01
N GLU A 359 -12.00 -14.26 4.44
CA GLU A 359 -12.43 -15.42 5.25
C GLU A 359 -11.97 -15.32 6.71
N GLU A 360 -10.72 -14.91 6.96
CA GLU A 360 -10.16 -14.89 8.33
C GLU A 360 -10.41 -13.55 9.03
N LEU A 361 -10.02 -12.44 8.39
CA LEU A 361 -10.01 -11.11 8.97
C LEU A 361 -11.37 -10.69 9.60
N PRO A 362 -12.55 -10.96 8.97
CA PRO A 362 -13.82 -10.55 9.56
C PRO A 362 -14.08 -11.18 10.93
N GLY A 363 -13.58 -12.40 11.18
CA GLY A 363 -13.71 -13.08 12.47
C GLY A 363 -12.67 -12.64 13.52
N LEU A 364 -11.72 -11.79 13.12
CA LEU A 364 -10.66 -11.24 13.99
C LEU A 364 -10.93 -9.79 14.39
N ILE A 365 -11.74 -9.06 13.62
CA ILE A 365 -12.15 -7.69 13.93
C ILE A 365 -13.36 -7.71 14.87
N GLU A 366 -13.28 -6.98 15.98
CA GLU A 366 -14.35 -6.88 16.98
C GLU A 366 -15.21 -5.63 16.73
N SER A 367 -14.57 -4.50 16.41
CA SER A 367 -15.28 -3.27 16.03
C SER A 367 -14.42 -2.33 15.18
N ILE A 368 -15.08 -1.49 14.38
CA ILE A 368 -14.50 -0.36 13.65
C ILE A 368 -15.39 0.86 13.89
N HIS A 369 -14.77 1.96 14.32
CA HIS A 369 -15.41 3.24 14.65
C HIS A 369 -14.60 4.41 14.06
N VAL A 370 -14.43 4.38 12.74
CA VAL A 370 -13.72 5.44 12.01
C VAL A 370 -14.69 6.48 11.48
N GLN A 371 -14.30 7.75 11.51
CA GLN A 371 -15.08 8.88 11.03
C GLN A 371 -14.29 9.67 9.97
N PRO A 372 -14.95 10.18 8.91
CA PRO A 372 -14.37 11.13 7.95
C PRO A 372 -13.60 12.29 8.57
#